data_AF-M7B1B3-F1
#
_entry.id   AF-M7B1B3-F1
#
_cell.length_a   1.000
_cell.length_b   1.000
_cell.length_c   1.000
_cell.angle_alpha   90.00
_cell.angle_beta   90.00
_cell.angle_gamma   90.00
#
_symmetry.space_group_name_H-M   'P 1'
#
loop_
_entity.id
_entity.type
_entity.pdbx_description
1 polymer ?
#
loop_
_entity_poly.entity_id
_entity_poly.type
_entity_poly.pdbx_seq_one_letter_code
_entity_poly.pdbx_strand_id
1 'polypeptide(L)'
;MVAAMNEKEQHGQQAPVPKSKDAKNLDLFGRKVYSTGGLQLRIANQQALLSRYNFNSWNSMLKFKELVPPESREMFGALVNEGKTVTQTSLQALLDTADLAARTLSSGIAMRHTSWLQASGLPLELQQTLQDLPFNGEGLFLEKTDSRLHSLKD
;
A
#
# COMPACT_ATOMS: atom_id res chain seq x y z
N MET A 1 -16.53 -5.53 -16.95
CA MET A 1 -17.02 -5.15 -15.59
C MET A 1 -17.90 -3.88 -15.54
N VAL A 2 -17.74 -2.86 -16.39
CA VAL A 2 -18.59 -1.64 -16.39
C VAL A 2 -19.92 -1.80 -17.15
N ALA A 3 -19.97 -2.65 -18.18
CA ALA A 3 -21.15 -2.78 -19.04
C ALA A 3 -22.35 -3.52 -18.39
N ALA A 4 -22.09 -4.52 -17.55
CA ALA A 4 -23.15 -5.32 -16.92
C ALA A 4 -23.90 -4.59 -15.80
N MET A 5 -23.36 -3.47 -15.32
CA MET A 5 -23.97 -2.66 -14.26
C MET A 5 -24.98 -1.63 -14.82
N ASN A 6 -24.90 -1.33 -16.12
CA ASN A 6 -25.68 -0.26 -16.73
C ASN A 6 -27.07 -0.70 -17.24
N GLU A 7 -27.33 -2.01 -17.39
CA GLU A 7 -28.63 -2.50 -17.84
C GLU A 7 -29.70 -2.54 -16.74
N LYS A 8 -29.32 -2.50 -15.46
CA LYS A 8 -30.27 -2.52 -14.33
C LYS A 8 -30.72 -1.13 -13.85
N GLU A 9 -30.11 -0.04 -14.31
CA GLU A 9 -30.48 1.32 -13.88
C GLU A 9 -31.63 1.95 -14.70
N GLN A 10 -32.12 1.30 -15.77
CA GLN A 10 -33.18 1.88 -16.61
C GLN A 10 -34.62 1.61 -16.17
N HIS A 11 -34.88 0.79 -15.13
CA HIS A 11 -36.24 0.52 -14.67
C HIS A 11 -36.43 0.83 -13.19
N GLY A 12 -36.87 2.08 -12.94
CA GLY A 12 -37.50 2.49 -11.68
C GLY A 12 -36.62 3.39 -10.82
N GLN A 13 -36.93 4.69 -10.82
CA GLN A 13 -36.47 5.65 -9.82
C GLN A 13 -37.00 5.23 -8.43
N GLN A 14 -36.24 4.39 -7.71
CA GLN A 14 -36.32 4.30 -6.27
C GLN A 14 -35.25 5.20 -5.67
N ALA A 15 -35.63 5.98 -4.65
CA ALA A 15 -34.68 6.72 -3.83
C ALA A 15 -33.53 5.80 -3.40
N PRO A 16 -32.27 6.28 -3.37
CA PRO A 16 -31.13 5.43 -3.10
C PRO A 16 -31.32 4.74 -1.75
N VAL A 17 -31.46 3.41 -1.78
CA VAL A 17 -31.52 2.57 -0.58
C VAL A 17 -30.38 3.00 0.36
N PRO A 18 -30.59 3.18 1.67
CA PRO A 18 -29.57 3.70 2.60
C PRO A 18 -28.22 2.97 2.50
N LYS A 19 -28.26 1.65 2.26
CA LYS A 19 -27.09 0.79 2.03
C LYS A 19 -26.18 1.26 0.88
N SER A 20 -26.73 1.91 -0.15
CA SER A 20 -25.95 2.41 -1.30
C SER A 20 -25.15 3.68 -0.99
N LYS A 21 -25.62 4.52 -0.05
CA LYS A 21 -24.91 5.73 0.36
C LYS A 21 -23.72 5.39 1.24
N ASP A 22 -23.89 4.46 2.16
CA ASP A 22 -22.83 4.01 3.07
C ASP A 22 -21.71 3.29 2.31
N ALA A 23 -22.07 2.43 1.34
CA ALA A 23 -21.10 1.83 0.43
C ALA A 23 -20.30 2.92 -0.32
N LYS A 24 -20.97 3.88 -0.97
CA LYS A 24 -20.27 4.98 -1.68
C LYS A 24 -19.30 5.75 -0.78
N ASN A 25 -19.70 6.03 0.46
CA ASN A 25 -18.82 6.68 1.44
C ASN A 25 -17.60 5.82 1.81
N LEU A 26 -17.82 4.51 1.97
CA LEU A 26 -16.77 3.55 2.29
C LEU A 26 -15.76 3.40 1.15
N ASP A 27 -16.20 3.31 -0.12
CA ASP A 27 -15.28 3.31 -1.28
C ASP A 27 -14.50 4.62 -1.37
N LEU A 28 -15.14 5.77 -1.14
CA LEU A 28 -14.43 7.05 -1.15
C LEU A 28 -13.32 7.08 -0.08
N PHE A 29 -13.62 6.60 1.13
CA PHE A 29 -12.61 6.52 2.19
C PHE A 29 -11.52 5.51 1.84
N GLY A 30 -11.88 4.32 1.33
CA GLY A 30 -10.93 3.31 0.90
C GLY A 30 -9.98 3.81 -0.20
N ARG A 31 -10.47 4.61 -1.16
CA ARG A 31 -9.63 5.28 -2.17
C ARG A 31 -8.63 6.24 -1.53
N LYS A 32 -9.06 7.05 -0.55
CA LYS A 32 -8.17 7.98 0.17
C LYS A 32 -7.08 7.23 0.94
N VAL A 33 -7.47 6.16 1.65
CA VAL A 33 -6.54 5.31 2.41
C VAL A 33 -5.53 4.64 1.46
N TYR A 34 -6.00 4.07 0.35
CA TYR A 34 -5.15 3.50 -0.69
C TYR A 34 -4.15 4.52 -1.24
N SER A 35 -4.62 5.70 -1.65
CA SER A 35 -3.75 6.76 -2.17
C SER A 35 -2.73 7.25 -1.14
N THR A 36 -3.12 7.30 0.15
CA THR A 36 -2.24 7.70 1.25
C THR A 36 -1.13 6.67 1.47
N GLY A 37 -1.48 5.39 1.59
CA GLY A 37 -0.49 4.32 1.72
C GLY A 37 0.43 4.25 0.50
N GLY A 38 -0.11 4.44 -0.71
CA GLY A 38 0.68 4.49 -1.94
C GLY A 38 1.70 5.65 -1.97
N LEU A 39 1.31 6.81 -1.46
CA LEU A 39 2.22 7.95 -1.32
C LEU A 39 3.30 7.68 -0.26
N GLN A 40 2.92 7.18 0.91
CA GLN A 40 3.87 6.83 1.98
C GLN A 40 4.90 5.81 1.50
N LEU A 41 4.48 4.79 0.74
CA LEU A 41 5.38 3.77 0.20
C LEU A 41 6.40 4.37 -0.77
N ARG A 42 5.98 5.30 -1.65
CA ARG A 42 6.89 6.01 -2.56
C ARG A 42 7.90 6.85 -1.80
N ILE A 43 7.46 7.59 -0.77
CA ILE A 43 8.34 8.41 0.07
C ILE A 43 9.36 7.52 0.78
N ALA A 44 8.91 6.44 1.44
CA ALA A 44 9.78 5.51 2.15
C ALA A 44 10.83 4.88 1.21
N ASN A 45 10.43 4.49 -0.01
CA ASN A 45 11.33 3.95 -1.00
C ASN A 45 12.40 4.97 -1.45
N GLN A 46 12.01 6.22 -1.73
CA GLN A 46 12.95 7.29 -2.08
C GLN A 46 13.94 7.56 -0.95
N GLN A 47 13.46 7.64 0.28
CA GLN A 47 14.31 7.85 1.45
C GLN A 47 15.24 6.64 1.68
N ALA A 48 14.80 5.41 1.42
CA ALA A 48 15.63 4.22 1.60
C ALA A 48 16.81 4.21 0.62
N LEU A 49 16.58 4.63 -0.62
CA LEU A 49 17.64 4.84 -1.61
C LEU A 49 18.66 5.89 -1.14
N LEU A 50 18.19 7.01 -0.58
CA LEU A 50 19.05 8.04 -0.01
C LEU A 50 19.87 7.53 1.19
N SER A 51 19.24 6.81 2.13
CA SER A 51 19.96 6.21 3.27
C SER A 51 21.03 5.23 2.82
N ARG A 52 20.75 4.41 1.80
CA ARG A 52 21.74 3.50 1.20
C ARG A 52 22.91 4.28 0.57
N TYR A 53 22.63 5.35 -0.15
CA TYR A 53 23.67 6.21 -0.71
C TYR A 53 24.54 6.83 0.40
N ASN A 54 23.92 7.39 1.45
CA ASN A 54 24.64 7.97 2.59
C ASN A 54 25.51 6.94 3.32
N PHE A 55 25.02 5.72 3.52
CA PHE A 55 25.80 4.64 4.09
C PHE A 55 27.06 4.35 3.26
N ASN A 56 26.93 4.29 1.93
CA ASN A 56 28.06 4.08 1.02
C ASN A 56 29.07 5.25 1.05
N SER A 57 28.58 6.48 1.19
CA SER A 57 29.41 7.68 1.36
C SER A 57 30.22 7.61 2.64
N TRP A 58 29.60 7.30 3.79
CA TRP A 58 30.32 7.08 5.05
C TRP A 58 31.32 5.93 4.94
N ASN A 59 30.93 4.81 4.32
CA ASN A 59 31.85 3.70 4.11
C ASN A 59 33.05 4.09 3.24
N SER A 60 32.86 4.99 2.28
CA SER A 60 33.96 5.53 1.45
C SER A 60 34.85 6.48 2.23
N MET A 61 34.33 7.23 3.20
CA MET A 61 35.12 8.12 4.06
C MET A 61 36.20 7.36 4.85
N LEU A 62 35.98 6.08 5.22
CA LEU A 62 37.00 5.27 5.89
C LEU A 62 38.31 5.17 5.11
N LYS A 63 38.28 5.27 3.77
CA LYS A 63 39.49 5.25 2.93
C LYS A 63 40.44 6.42 3.21
N PHE A 64 39.92 7.52 3.75
CA PHE A 64 40.68 8.72 4.08
C PHE A 64 41.25 8.68 5.51
N LYS A 65 40.99 7.63 6.29
CA LYS A 65 41.44 7.54 7.69
C LYS A 65 42.96 7.68 7.82
N GLU A 66 43.74 7.11 6.91
CA GLU A 66 45.20 7.24 6.97
C GLU A 66 45.71 8.62 6.51
N LEU A 67 44.86 9.41 5.85
CA LEU A 67 45.19 10.75 5.35
C LEU A 67 44.93 11.85 6.39
N VAL A 68 44.23 11.55 7.50
CA VAL A 68 44.07 12.50 8.61
C VAL A 68 45.24 12.41 9.59
N PRO A 69 45.56 13.50 10.32
CA PRO A 69 46.64 13.52 11.31
C PRO A 69 46.52 12.36 12.31
N PRO A 70 47.63 11.70 12.69
CA PRO A 70 47.62 10.53 13.57
C PRO A 70 46.77 10.69 14.82
N GLU A 71 46.87 11.84 15.48
CA GLU A 71 46.14 12.23 16.70
C GLU A 71 44.61 12.30 16.51
N SER A 72 44.14 12.44 15.27
CA SER A 72 42.72 12.57 14.92
C SER A 72 42.11 11.30 14.32
N ARG A 73 42.91 10.26 14.05
CA ARG A 73 42.46 9.05 13.32
C ARG A 73 41.37 8.27 14.05
N GLU A 74 41.46 8.18 15.37
CA GLU A 74 40.46 7.50 16.19
C GLU A 74 39.13 8.27 16.17
N MET A 75 39.18 9.58 16.39
CA MET A 75 38.00 10.45 16.34
C MET A 75 37.34 10.42 14.96
N PHE A 76 38.11 10.48 13.88
CA PHE A 76 37.60 10.35 12.52
C PHE A 76 36.92 8.98 12.30
N GLY A 77 37.55 7.89 12.75
CA GLY A 77 36.98 6.56 12.65
C GLY A 77 35.67 6.42 13.43
N ALA A 78 35.61 6.99 14.64
CA ALA A 78 34.41 7.02 15.46
C ALA A 78 33.27 7.80 14.76
N LEU A 79 33.56 8.99 14.22
CA LEU A 79 32.59 9.80 13.48
C LEU A 79 32.02 9.06 12.27
N VAL A 80 32.88 8.40 11.49
CA VAL A 80 32.42 7.64 10.32
C VAL A 80 31.54 6.46 10.75
N ASN A 81 31.92 5.74 11.81
CA ASN A 81 31.09 4.65 12.33
C ASN A 81 29.74 5.15 12.86
N GLU A 82 29.72 6.27 13.56
CA GLU A 82 28.48 6.92 14.00
C GLU A 82 27.57 7.25 12.80
N GLY A 83 28.12 7.86 11.75
CA GLY A 83 27.38 8.14 10.51
C GLY A 83 26.80 6.88 9.85
N LYS A 84 27.54 5.76 9.87
CA LYS A 84 27.03 4.45 9.40
C LYS A 84 25.89 3.95 10.28
N THR A 85 26.01 4.06 11.60
CA THR A 85 24.94 3.67 12.53
C THR A 85 23.69 4.50 12.32
N VAL A 86 23.80 5.83 12.21
CA VAL A 86 22.65 6.72 11.95
C VAL A 86 21.95 6.36 10.65
N THR A 87 22.70 6.11 9.57
CA THR A 87 22.11 5.73 8.28
C THR A 87 21.46 4.36 8.30
N GLN A 88 22.02 3.39 9.03
CA GLN A 88 21.39 2.07 9.24
C GLN A 88 20.09 2.17 10.04
N THR A 89 20.08 2.91 11.15
CA THR A 89 18.87 3.14 11.95
C THR A 89 17.81 3.88 11.14
N SER A 90 18.22 4.87 10.34
CA SER A 90 17.32 5.56 9.42
C SER A 90 16.73 4.60 8.38
N LEU A 91 17.54 3.71 7.80
CA LEU A 91 17.04 2.70 6.86
C LEU A 91 16.01 1.76 7.51
N GLN A 92 16.24 1.34 8.75
CA GLN A 92 15.27 0.51 9.48
C GLN A 92 13.93 1.22 9.68
N ALA A 93 13.95 2.48 10.13
CA ALA A 93 12.73 3.28 10.28
C ALA A 93 11.95 3.44 8.95
N LEU A 94 12.66 3.49 7.82
CA LEU A 94 12.06 3.56 6.49
C LEU A 94 11.45 2.23 6.05
N LEU A 95 12.05 1.09 6.42
CA LEU A 95 11.45 -0.23 6.22
C LEU A 95 10.16 -0.37 7.03
N ASP A 96 10.16 0.09 8.28
CA ASP A 96 8.97 0.08 9.13
C ASP A 96 7.87 1.00 8.55
N THR A 97 8.26 2.16 8.01
CA THR A 97 7.35 3.06 7.30
C THR A 97 6.78 2.42 6.03
N ALA A 98 7.60 1.68 5.27
CA ALA A 98 7.15 0.96 4.08
C ALA A 98 6.16 -0.16 4.42
N ASP A 99 6.40 -0.90 5.51
CA ASP A 99 5.46 -1.90 6.02
C ASP A 99 4.12 -1.27 6.45
N LEU A 100 4.17 -0.17 7.20
CA LEU A 100 2.96 0.59 7.57
C LEU A 100 2.20 1.08 6.33
N ALA A 101 2.93 1.58 5.32
CA ALA A 101 2.35 2.02 4.07
C ALA A 101 1.67 0.87 3.31
N ALA A 102 2.29 -0.31 3.28
CA ALA A 102 1.72 -1.52 2.69
C ALA A 102 0.44 -1.99 3.42
N ARG A 103 0.43 -1.94 4.75
CA ARG A 103 -0.78 -2.23 5.55
C ARG A 103 -1.88 -1.21 5.32
N THR A 104 -1.52 0.06 5.18
CA THR A 104 -2.46 1.14 4.84
C THR A 104 -3.07 0.91 3.46
N LEU A 105 -2.25 0.57 2.45
CA LEU A 105 -2.73 0.18 1.12
C LEU A 105 -3.71 -0.99 1.19
N SER A 106 -3.33 -2.06 1.90
CA SER A 106 -4.17 -3.25 2.11
C SER A 106 -5.51 -2.90 2.75
N SER A 107 -5.51 -2.04 3.77
CA SER A 107 -6.73 -1.56 4.42
C SER A 107 -7.62 -0.79 3.43
N GLY A 108 -7.04 0.10 2.63
CA GLY A 108 -7.76 0.82 1.59
C GLY A 108 -8.39 -0.10 0.56
N ILE A 109 -7.69 -1.16 0.14
CA ILE A 109 -8.21 -2.18 -0.77
C ILE A 109 -9.38 -2.91 -0.13
N ALA A 110 -9.22 -3.40 1.11
CA ALA A 110 -10.27 -4.10 1.84
C ALA A 110 -11.55 -3.26 1.97
N MET A 111 -11.42 -1.96 2.29
CA MET A 111 -12.57 -1.07 2.40
C MET A 111 -13.32 -0.92 1.06
N ARG A 112 -12.59 -0.78 -0.05
CA ARG A 112 -13.21 -0.69 -1.37
C ARG A 112 -13.85 -2.01 -1.79
N HIS A 113 -13.24 -3.12 -1.42
CA HIS A 113 -13.77 -4.46 -1.62
C HIS A 113 -15.10 -4.66 -0.88
N THR A 114 -15.14 -4.32 0.42
CA THR A 114 -16.36 -4.35 1.23
C THR A 114 -17.43 -3.43 0.66
N SER A 115 -17.06 -2.21 0.25
CA SER A 115 -18.01 -1.30 -0.39
C SER A 115 -18.62 -1.89 -1.65
N TRP A 116 -17.82 -2.53 -2.50
CA TRP A 116 -18.31 -3.13 -3.73
C TRP A 116 -19.28 -4.29 -3.43
N LEU A 117 -18.92 -5.17 -2.49
CA LEU A 117 -19.77 -6.28 -2.07
C LEU A 117 -21.13 -5.79 -1.53
N GLN A 118 -21.11 -4.74 -0.69
CA GLN A 118 -22.35 -4.13 -0.17
C GLN A 118 -23.24 -3.53 -1.27
N ALA A 119 -22.63 -2.95 -2.30
CA ALA A 119 -23.35 -2.36 -3.43
C ALA A 119 -23.82 -3.40 -4.47
N SER A 120 -23.21 -4.60 -4.50
CA SER A 120 -23.46 -5.63 -5.51
C SER A 120 -24.83 -6.30 -5.42
N GLY A 121 -25.47 -6.28 -4.24
CA GLY A 121 -26.71 -7.00 -3.98
C GLY A 121 -26.58 -8.53 -3.97
N LEU A 122 -25.35 -9.07 -3.90
CA LEU A 122 -25.09 -10.52 -3.85
C LEU A 122 -25.58 -11.16 -2.53
N PRO A 123 -26.00 -12.45 -2.56
CA PRO A 123 -26.24 -13.24 -1.35
C PRO A 123 -25.02 -13.28 -0.42
N LEU A 124 -25.26 -13.44 0.88
CA LEU A 124 -24.22 -13.36 1.91
C LEU A 124 -23.15 -14.45 1.73
N GLU A 125 -23.53 -15.66 1.31
CA GLU A 125 -22.60 -16.76 1.05
C GLU A 125 -21.60 -16.40 -0.07
N LEU A 126 -22.08 -15.71 -1.10
CA LEU A 126 -21.25 -15.23 -2.20
C LEU A 126 -20.35 -14.08 -1.76
N GLN A 127 -20.85 -13.18 -0.91
CA GLN A 127 -20.03 -12.09 -0.38
C GLN A 127 -18.85 -12.63 0.45
N GLN A 128 -19.09 -13.62 1.31
CA GLN A 128 -18.04 -14.26 2.12
C GLN A 128 -16.99 -14.94 1.24
N THR A 129 -17.42 -15.67 0.22
CA THR A 129 -16.51 -16.37 -0.70
C THR A 129 -15.64 -15.40 -1.52
N LEU A 130 -16.18 -14.23 -1.86
CA LEU A 130 -15.48 -13.22 -2.64
C LEU A 130 -14.57 -12.34 -1.78
N GLN A 131 -14.88 -12.16 -0.49
CA GLN A 131 -14.10 -11.33 0.44
C GLN A 131 -12.63 -11.77 0.59
N ASP A 132 -12.38 -13.07 0.48
CA ASP A 132 -11.06 -13.66 0.67
C ASP A 132 -10.23 -13.73 -0.63
N LEU A 133 -10.72 -13.16 -1.74
CA LEU A 133 -9.98 -13.18 -3.00
C LEU A 133 -8.82 -12.17 -3.00
N PRO A 134 -7.64 -12.57 -3.50
CA PRO A 134 -6.48 -11.68 -3.50
C PRO A 134 -6.62 -10.53 -4.51
N PHE A 135 -6.05 -9.39 -4.15
CA PHE A 135 -5.94 -8.21 -5.00
C PHE A 135 -4.77 -8.32 -5.97
N ASN A 136 -4.98 -8.08 -7.26
CA ASN A 136 -3.96 -8.22 -8.31
C ASN A 136 -3.41 -6.89 -8.86
N GLY A 137 -3.88 -5.74 -8.36
CA GLY A 137 -3.37 -4.43 -8.78
C GLY A 137 -4.03 -3.83 -10.04
N GLU A 138 -4.70 -4.62 -10.86
CA GLU A 138 -5.37 -4.15 -12.09
C GLU A 138 -6.84 -3.78 -11.87
N GLY A 139 -7.50 -4.42 -10.90
CA GLY A 139 -8.90 -4.18 -10.54
C GLY A 139 -9.17 -4.45 -9.06
N LEU A 140 -10.42 -4.23 -8.62
CA LEU A 140 -10.83 -4.54 -7.24
C LEU A 140 -10.82 -6.06 -6.95
N PHE A 141 -10.84 -6.87 -8.00
CA PHE A 141 -10.86 -8.33 -7.97
C PHE A 141 -9.97 -8.87 -9.09
N LEU A 142 -9.55 -10.14 -8.94
CA LEU A 142 -8.96 -10.93 -10.03
C LEU A 142 -9.92 -11.07 -11.21
N GLU A 143 -9.37 -11.14 -12.43
CA GLU A 143 -10.14 -11.43 -13.66
C GLU A 143 -10.94 -12.74 -13.55
N LYS A 144 -10.42 -13.71 -12.79
CA LYS A 144 -11.09 -15.00 -12.53
C LYS A 144 -12.35 -14.87 -11.66
N THR A 145 -12.59 -13.72 -11.04
CA THR A 145 -13.80 -13.50 -10.21
C THR A 145 -15.07 -13.57 -11.05
N ASP A 146 -15.04 -13.09 -12.30
CA ASP A 146 -16.17 -13.20 -13.22
C ASP A 146 -16.47 -14.69 -13.52
N SER A 147 -15.43 -15.52 -13.70
CA SER A 147 -15.63 -16.97 -13.90
C SER A 147 -16.20 -17.72 -12.69
N ARG A 148 -15.88 -17.29 -11.45
CA ARG A 148 -16.48 -17.85 -10.22
C ARG A 148 -17.95 -17.45 -10.06
N LEU A 149 -18.29 -16.20 -10.39
CA LEU A 149 -19.67 -15.72 -10.41
C LEU A 149 -20.52 -16.50 -11.42
N HIS A 150 -19.94 -16.88 -12.57
CA HIS A 150 -20.61 -17.71 -13.56
C HIS A 150 -20.81 -19.16 -13.09
N SER A 151 -19.85 -19.77 -12.40
CA SER A 151 -19.98 -21.16 -11.91
C SER A 151 -20.94 -21.34 -10.72
N LEU A 152 -21.36 -20.24 -10.08
CA LEU A 152 -22.29 -20.24 -8.95
C LEU A 152 -23.76 -20.01 -9.38
N LYS A 153 -23.98 -19.83 -10.70
CA LYS A 153 -25.30 -19.64 -11.30
C LYS A 153 -25.92 -20.96 -11.80
N ASP A 154 -25.13 -22.03 -11.85
CA ASP A 154 -25.54 -23.40 -12.17
C ASP A 154 -25.77 -24.21 -10.88
#